data_AF-A0A1I8AHR2-F1
#
_entry.id   AF-A0A1I8AHR2-F1
#
_cell.length_a   1.000
_cell.length_b   1.000
_cell.length_c   1.000
_cell.angle_alpha   90.00
_cell.angle_beta   90.00
_cell.angle_gamma   90.00
#
_symmetry.space_group_name_H-M   'P 1'
#
loop_
_entity.id
_entity.type
_entity.pdbx_description
1 polymer ?
#
loop_
_entity_poly.entity_id
_entity_poly.type
_entity_poly.pdbx_seq_one_letter_code
_entity_poly.pdbx_strand_id
1 'polypeptide(L)'
;MFGRYLTNDIRKVILLEPYIVATRDPTGDDEKTMKEEHNLEDIVEFVKLVARNSTNAKLHIYTLPPWHKRLTDDSPNTTGADKLENLEKDYPNVKLIIIAKNLHDRIALIERSDGSQTIFSLGRGLHYFRRSDGTIKGVLPCNIHLLE
;
A
#
# COMPACT_ATOMS: atom_id res chain seq x y z
N MET A 1 -5.53 12.25 -4.76
CA MET A 1 -4.63 12.11 -5.93
C MET A 1 -5.14 11.05 -6.91
N PHE A 2 -5.19 9.77 -6.53
CA PHE A 2 -5.52 8.66 -7.45
C PHE A 2 -6.96 8.63 -7.97
N GLY A 3 -7.93 9.16 -7.22
CA GLY A 3 -9.37 9.05 -7.57
C GLY A 3 -9.73 9.52 -8.99
N ARG A 4 -9.03 10.52 -9.54
CA ARG A 4 -9.27 10.98 -10.93
C ARG A 4 -8.82 10.01 -12.02
N TYR A 5 -8.03 9.00 -11.66
CA TYR A 5 -7.51 7.96 -12.56
C TYR A 5 -8.16 6.60 -12.31
N LEU A 6 -9.02 6.50 -11.29
CA LEU A 6 -9.75 5.28 -10.95
C LEU A 6 -11.18 5.44 -11.45
N THR A 7 -11.48 4.68 -12.49
CA THR A 7 -12.74 4.69 -13.22
C THR A 7 -13.19 3.24 -13.49
N ASN A 8 -14.38 3.05 -14.04
CA ASN A 8 -14.95 1.71 -14.23
C ASN A 8 -14.28 0.90 -15.34
N ASP A 9 -13.54 1.55 -16.24
CA ASP A 9 -12.75 0.94 -17.30
C ASP A 9 -11.39 0.42 -16.81
N ILE A 10 -11.00 0.66 -15.55
CA ILE A 10 -9.78 0.10 -15.00
C ILE A 10 -9.90 -1.42 -14.88
N ARG A 11 -8.95 -2.14 -15.49
CA ARG A 11 -8.86 -3.60 -15.45
C ARG A 11 -7.95 -4.08 -14.34
N LYS A 12 -6.84 -3.37 -14.12
CA LYS A 12 -5.79 -3.81 -13.20
C LYS A 12 -5.11 -2.62 -12.54
N VAL A 13 -4.84 -2.76 -11.25
CA VAL A 13 -4.00 -1.86 -10.47
C VAL A 13 -2.85 -2.68 -9.89
N ILE A 14 -1.63 -2.19 -10.04
CA ILE A 14 -0.44 -2.77 -9.42
C ILE A 14 0.14 -1.73 -8.48
N LEU A 15 0.36 -2.11 -7.23
CA LEU A 15 1.08 -1.32 -6.25
C LEU A 15 2.38 -2.04 -5.89
N LEU A 16 3.51 -1.40 -6.14
CA LEU A 16 4.80 -1.77 -5.57
C LEU A 16 5.01 -0.92 -4.32
N GLU A 17 4.92 -1.52 -3.14
CA GLU A 17 5.17 -0.86 -1.87
C GLU A 17 6.04 -1.77 -0.98
N PRO A 18 7.36 -1.55 -0.90
CA PRO A 18 8.24 -2.37 -0.11
C PRO A 18 8.06 -2.21 1.41
N TYR A 19 7.38 -1.15 1.88
CA TYR A 19 7.36 -0.77 3.30
C TYR A 19 5.96 -0.75 3.93
N ILE A 20 5.16 -1.78 3.67
CA ILE A 20 3.81 -1.91 4.26
C ILE A 20 3.87 -2.18 5.77
N VAL A 21 4.87 -2.93 6.24
CA VAL A 21 5.08 -3.29 7.65
C VAL A 21 6.56 -3.13 7.98
N ALA A 22 6.93 -2.19 8.85
CA ALA A 22 8.30 -2.08 9.34
C ALA A 22 8.52 -2.98 10.57
N THR A 23 9.77 -3.40 10.78
CA THR A 23 10.24 -4.10 11.98
C THR A 23 10.01 -3.26 13.22
N ARG A 24 9.27 -3.78 14.20
CA ARG A 24 9.29 -3.25 15.57
C ARG A 24 10.74 -3.21 16.05
N ASP A 25 11.22 -2.03 16.40
CA ASP A 25 12.56 -1.87 16.97
C ASP A 25 12.59 -2.58 18.34
N PRO A 26 13.53 -3.50 18.60
CA PRO A 26 13.71 -4.12 19.92
C PRO A 26 13.73 -3.18 21.12
N THR A 27 14.05 -1.92 20.89
CA THR A 27 14.26 -0.90 21.92
C THR A 27 12.97 -0.40 22.57
N GLY A 28 11.79 -0.71 22.02
CA GLY A 28 10.51 -0.32 22.61
C GLY A 28 10.14 1.15 22.38
N ASP A 29 10.63 1.74 21.29
CA ASP A 29 10.39 3.14 20.95
C ASP A 29 8.96 3.33 20.39
N ASP A 30 8.05 3.89 21.20
CA ASP A 30 6.61 4.01 20.89
C ASP A 30 6.33 4.82 19.60
N GLU A 31 7.19 5.78 19.27
CA GLU A 31 7.08 6.64 18.10
C GLU A 31 7.25 5.85 16.78
N LYS A 32 8.07 4.79 16.79
CA LYS A 32 8.22 3.90 15.63
C LYS A 32 7.01 2.98 15.46
N THR A 33 6.45 2.48 16.56
CA THR A 33 5.26 1.61 16.55
C THR A 33 4.03 2.36 15.99
N MET A 34 3.82 3.63 16.38
CA MET A 34 2.73 4.45 15.82
C MET A 34 2.87 4.72 14.32
N LYS A 35 4.10 4.87 13.83
CA LYS A 35 4.37 5.10 12.40
C LYS A 35 4.05 3.87 11.54
N GLU A 36 4.13 2.68 12.11
CA GLU A 36 3.87 1.40 11.44
C GLU A 36 2.37 1.15 11.22
N GLU A 37 1.54 1.42 12.22
CA GLU A 37 0.07 1.29 12.08
C GLU A 37 -0.47 2.23 11.00
N HIS A 38 0.08 3.43 10.89
CA HIS A 38 -0.30 4.39 9.87
C HIS A 38 0.04 3.92 8.45
N ASN A 39 1.17 3.23 8.24
CA ASN A 39 1.53 2.73 6.91
C ASN A 39 0.52 1.69 6.41
N LEU A 40 0.11 0.77 7.29
CA LEU A 40 -0.89 -0.23 6.96
C LEU A 40 -2.26 0.39 6.67
N GLU A 41 -2.65 1.41 7.45
CA GLU A 41 -3.88 2.16 7.18
C GLU A 41 -3.87 2.84 5.81
N ASP A 42 -2.73 3.39 5.38
CA ASP A 42 -2.62 4.01 4.06
C ASP A 42 -2.84 2.98 2.92
N ILE A 43 -2.39 1.74 3.10
CA ILE A 43 -2.67 0.63 2.17
C ILE A 43 -4.16 0.27 2.16
N VAL A 44 -4.75 0.11 3.34
CA VAL A 44 -6.17 -0.22 3.49
C VAL A 44 -7.06 0.86 2.84
N GLU A 45 -6.75 2.13 3.07
CA GLU A 45 -7.50 3.24 2.46
C GLU A 45 -7.30 3.31 0.94
N PHE A 46 -6.12 2.98 0.43
CA PHE A 46 -5.90 2.83 -1.01
C PHE A 46 -6.73 1.70 -1.61
N VAL A 47 -6.77 0.54 -0.96
CA VAL A 47 -7.61 -0.59 -1.40
C VAL A 47 -9.09 -0.21 -1.43
N LYS A 48 -9.59 0.42 -0.35
CA LYS A 48 -10.96 0.93 -0.29
C LYS A 48 -11.24 1.91 -1.42
N LEU A 49 -10.31 2.80 -1.73
CA LEU A 49 -10.45 3.75 -2.82
C LEU A 49 -10.57 3.04 -4.17
N VAL A 50 -9.71 2.05 -4.45
CA VAL A 50 -9.78 1.25 -5.69
C VAL A 50 -11.11 0.49 -5.76
N ALA A 51 -11.48 -0.22 -4.69
CA ALA A 51 -12.72 -1.00 -4.64
C ALA A 51 -13.98 -0.14 -4.87
N ARG A 52 -14.00 1.11 -4.38
CA ARG A 52 -15.12 2.04 -4.56
C ARG A 52 -15.23 2.58 -5.99
N ASN A 53 -14.12 2.82 -6.68
CA ASN A 53 -14.10 3.55 -7.96
C ASN A 53 -13.85 2.66 -9.19
N SER A 54 -13.34 1.45 -8.96
CA SER A 54 -12.94 0.49 -9.99
C SER A 54 -13.30 -0.92 -9.54
N THR A 55 -14.59 -1.18 -9.35
CA THR A 55 -15.15 -2.39 -8.70
C THR A 55 -14.69 -3.71 -9.32
N ASN A 56 -14.44 -3.72 -10.64
CA ASN A 56 -14.02 -4.91 -11.37
C ASN A 56 -12.49 -5.01 -11.54
N ALA A 57 -11.73 -4.02 -11.07
CA ALA A 57 -10.29 -4.02 -11.22
C ALA A 57 -9.65 -5.06 -10.30
N LYS A 58 -8.67 -5.79 -10.84
CA LYS A 58 -7.76 -6.61 -10.02
C LYS A 58 -6.71 -5.72 -9.38
N LEU A 59 -6.56 -5.76 -8.06
CA LEU A 59 -5.52 -5.02 -7.34
C LEU A 59 -4.42 -5.97 -6.87
N HIS A 60 -3.21 -5.81 -7.37
CA HIS A 60 -2.05 -6.58 -6.93
C HIS A 60 -1.13 -5.68 -6.12
N ILE A 61 -0.83 -6.08 -4.88
CA ILE A 61 0.06 -5.34 -3.99
C ILE A 61 1.32 -6.18 -3.80
N TYR A 62 2.44 -5.70 -4.31
CA TYR A 62 3.74 -6.32 -4.15
C TYR A 62 4.49 -5.63 -3.02
N THR A 63 4.92 -6.42 -2.05
CA THR A 63 5.66 -5.94 -0.87
C THR A 63 6.85 -6.84 -0.58
N LEU A 64 7.82 -6.32 0.17
CA LEU A 64 8.84 -7.16 0.77
C LEU A 64 8.21 -8.00 1.90
N PRO A 65 8.79 -9.17 2.22
CA PRO A 65 8.43 -9.92 3.40
C PRO A 65 8.43 -8.97 4.58
N PRO A 66 7.37 -8.97 5.39
CA PRO A 66 7.53 -8.45 6.73
C PRO A 66 8.71 -9.21 7.36
N TRP A 67 9.56 -8.48 8.08
CA TRP A 67 10.72 -9.03 8.76
C TRP A 67 10.27 -9.85 9.98
N HIS A 68 9.46 -10.88 9.76
CA HIS A 68 8.77 -11.74 10.73
C HIS A 68 9.71 -12.53 11.68
N LYS A 69 10.99 -12.18 11.80
CA LYS A 69 11.88 -12.76 12.81
C LYS A 69 11.58 -12.32 14.26
N ARG A 70 10.40 -11.78 14.54
CA ARG A 70 9.88 -11.52 15.90
C ARG A 70 8.39 -11.85 16.07
N LEU A 71 7.79 -12.66 15.19
CA LEU A 71 6.44 -13.19 15.40
C LEU A 71 6.42 -14.50 16.20
N THR A 72 7.58 -15.00 16.64
CA THR A 72 7.69 -16.22 17.47
C THR A 72 7.71 -15.94 18.97
N ASP A 73 7.69 -14.68 19.40
CA ASP A 73 7.61 -14.34 20.81
C ASP A 73 6.20 -13.84 21.11
N ASP A 74 5.59 -14.41 22.14
CA ASP A 74 4.21 -14.28 22.63
C ASP A 74 3.77 -12.83 22.96
N SER A 75 3.81 -11.93 21.98
CA SER A 75 3.34 -10.55 22.12
C SER A 75 1.94 -10.42 21.51
N PRO A 76 0.94 -9.90 22.24
CA PRO A 76 -0.47 -9.86 21.83
C PRO A 76 -0.81 -8.86 20.69
N ASN A 77 0.19 -8.40 19.93
CA ASN A 77 0.01 -7.45 18.82
C ASN A 77 0.15 -8.14 17.46
N THR A 78 -0.66 -9.17 17.21
CA THR A 78 -0.88 -9.83 15.91
C THR A 78 -1.60 -8.93 14.87
N THR A 79 -1.97 -7.70 15.25
CA THR A 79 -2.93 -6.86 14.53
C THR A 79 -2.53 -6.46 13.11
N GLY A 80 -1.24 -6.36 12.78
CA GLY A 80 -0.78 -5.90 11.45
C GLY A 80 -0.84 -6.99 10.36
N ALA A 81 -0.38 -8.20 10.68
CA ALA A 81 -0.44 -9.33 9.76
C ALA A 81 -1.88 -9.80 9.57
N ASP A 82 -2.67 -9.84 10.65
CA ASP A 82 -4.09 -10.18 10.61
C ASP A 82 -4.88 -9.19 9.73
N LYS A 83 -4.59 -7.89 9.82
CA LYS A 83 -5.22 -6.86 8.96
C LYS A 83 -4.89 -7.03 7.48
N LEU A 84 -3.66 -7.44 7.13
CA LEU A 84 -3.28 -7.72 5.74
C LEU A 84 -3.91 -9.01 5.22
N GLU A 85 -3.98 -10.05 6.06
CA GLU A 85 -4.62 -11.32 5.69
C GLU A 85 -6.15 -11.17 5.54
N ASN A 86 -6.77 -10.34 6.38
CA ASN A 86 -8.20 -10.02 6.26
C ASN A 86 -8.51 -9.15 5.04
N LEU A 87 -7.53 -8.41 4.52
CA LEU A 87 -7.68 -7.53 3.36
C LEU A 87 -8.05 -8.32 2.09
N GLU A 88 -7.44 -9.49 1.86
CA GLU A 88 -7.79 -10.37 0.74
C GLU A 88 -9.15 -11.06 0.95
N LYS A 89 -9.58 -11.26 2.21
CA LYS A 89 -10.89 -11.83 2.55
C LYS A 89 -12.01 -10.82 2.29
N ASP A 90 -11.80 -9.58 2.71
CA ASP A 90 -12.78 -8.49 2.58
C ASP A 90 -12.87 -7.95 1.14
N TYR A 91 -11.78 -8.07 0.37
CA TYR A 91 -11.69 -7.59 -1.00
C TYR A 91 -11.13 -8.70 -1.92
N PRO A 92 -11.98 -9.59 -2.46
CA PRO A 92 -11.53 -10.78 -3.20
C PRO A 92 -10.84 -10.47 -4.55
N ASN A 93 -10.94 -9.22 -5.02
CA ASN A 93 -10.21 -8.72 -6.18
C ASN A 93 -8.79 -8.21 -5.83
N VAL A 94 -8.42 -8.24 -4.56
CA VAL A 94 -7.10 -7.86 -4.05
C VAL A 94 -6.23 -9.10 -3.91
N LYS A 95 -4.96 -8.97 -4.29
CA LYS A 95 -3.95 -9.99 -4.11
C LYS A 95 -2.68 -9.40 -3.52
N LEU A 96 -2.28 -9.88 -2.35
CA LEU A 96 -1.03 -9.55 -1.70
C LEU A 96 0.07 -10.50 -2.18
N ILE A 97 1.18 -9.95 -2.66
CA ILE A 97 2.28 -10.71 -3.26
C ILE A 97 3.57 -10.32 -2.55
N ILE A 98 4.15 -11.29 -1.85
CA ILE A 98 5.39 -11.09 -1.09
C ILE A 98 6.59 -11.43 -1.99
N ILE A 99 7.45 -10.45 -2.26
CA ILE A 99 8.66 -10.61 -3.09
C ILE A 99 9.88 -10.78 -2.19
N ALA A 100 10.54 -11.94 -2.27
CA ALA A 100 11.61 -12.32 -1.35
C ALA A 100 12.84 -11.40 -1.32
N LYS A 101 13.16 -10.66 -2.40
CA LYS A 101 14.33 -9.76 -2.48
C LYS A 101 14.15 -8.63 -3.51
N ASN A 102 14.88 -7.52 -3.30
CA ASN A 102 15.15 -6.44 -4.26
C ASN A 102 13.94 -5.61 -4.76
N LEU A 103 12.97 -5.35 -3.89
CA LEU A 103 11.93 -4.35 -4.15
C LEU A 103 12.31 -3.03 -3.47
N HIS A 104 12.67 -2.02 -4.25
CA HIS A 104 12.99 -0.66 -3.76
C HIS A 104 12.08 0.39 -4.39
N ASP A 105 11.60 0.11 -5.60
CA ASP A 105 10.70 0.98 -6.32
C ASP A 105 9.35 1.06 -5.63
N ARG A 106 8.79 2.27 -5.66
CA ARG A 106 7.49 2.61 -5.10
C ARG A 106 6.66 3.15 -6.24
N ILE A 107 5.82 2.29 -6.79
CA ILE A 107 5.10 2.54 -8.04
C ILE A 107 3.65 2.16 -7.85
N ALA A 108 2.73 3.01 -8.32
CA ALA A 108 1.38 2.57 -8.62
C ALA A 108 1.20 2.58 -10.14
N LEU A 109 0.78 1.46 -10.71
CA LEU A 109 0.43 1.33 -12.12
C LEU A 109 -1.07 1.06 -12.22
N ILE A 110 -1.74 1.81 -13.09
CA ILE A 110 -3.16 1.66 -13.40
C ILE A 110 -3.26 1.30 -14.87
N GLU A 111 -3.88 0.16 -15.17
CA GLU A 111 -4.10 -0.35 -16.53
C GLU A 111 -5.61 -0.36 -16.85
N ARG A 112 -5.95 0.23 -17.99
CA ARG A 112 -7.32 0.32 -18.52
C ARG A 112 -7.67 -0.87 -19.40
N SER A 113 -8.96 -1.03 -19.68
CA SER A 113 -9.50 -2.07 -20.56
C SER A 113 -9.00 -2.00 -22.00
N ASP A 114 -8.66 -0.80 -22.48
CA ASP A 114 -8.03 -0.55 -23.78
C ASP A 114 -6.52 -0.86 -23.80
N GLY A 115 -5.94 -1.21 -22.64
CA GLY A 115 -4.52 -1.51 -22.49
C GLY A 115 -3.65 -0.30 -22.13
N SER A 116 -4.19 0.92 -22.17
CA SER A 116 -3.45 2.12 -21.78
C SER A 116 -3.06 2.07 -20.30
N GLN A 117 -1.91 2.65 -19.98
CA GLN A 117 -1.31 2.58 -18.64
C GLN A 117 -0.96 3.96 -18.10
N THR A 118 -1.24 4.16 -16.82
CA THR A 118 -0.74 5.30 -16.06
C THR A 118 0.17 4.79 -14.96
N ILE A 119 1.40 5.29 -14.90
CA ILE A 119 2.41 4.91 -13.91
C ILE A 119 2.70 6.11 -13.02
N PHE A 120 2.60 5.91 -11.71
CA PHE A 120 2.94 6.87 -10.68
C PHE A 120 4.21 6.42 -9.98
N SER A 121 5.29 7.20 -10.09
CA SER A 121 6.48 7.01 -9.27
C SER A 121 6.31 7.78 -7.96
N LEU A 122 6.30 7.05 -6.85
CA LEU A 122 5.96 7.57 -5.53
C LEU A 122 7.23 7.70 -4.68
N GLY A 123 7.76 8.92 -4.56
CA GLY A 123 9.02 9.16 -3.83
C GLY A 123 9.03 8.71 -2.36
N ARG A 124 7.87 8.54 -1.72
CA ARG A 124 7.71 7.95 -0.38
C ARG A 124 6.74 6.77 -0.32
N GLY A 125 6.31 6.26 -1.47
CA GLY A 125 5.23 5.27 -1.50
C GLY A 125 3.88 5.90 -1.20
N LEU A 126 2.97 5.16 -0.60
CA LEU A 126 1.67 5.71 -0.14
C LEU A 126 1.77 6.49 1.19
N HIS A 127 2.93 6.44 1.85
CA HIS A 127 3.18 6.98 3.20
C HIS A 127 3.65 8.45 3.21
N TYR A 128 3.13 9.27 2.29
CA TYR A 128 3.55 10.67 2.09
C TYR A 128 2.79 11.66 2.97
N PHE A 129 1.79 11.20 3.72
CA PHE A 129 1.02 12.04 4.62
C PHE A 129 1.75 12.22 5.95
N ARG A 130 2.08 13.47 6.31
CA ARG A 130 2.37 13.81 7.70
C ARG A 130 1.03 14.02 8.40
N ARG A 131 0.70 13.13 9.33
CA ARG A 131 -0.44 13.32 10.24
C ARG A 131 0.06 14.14 11.44
N SER A 132 -0.05 15.47 11.37
CA SER A 132 0.17 16.37 12.50
C SER A 132 -1.11 17.15 12.75
N ASP A 133 -1.63 17.11 13.99
CA ASP A 133 -2.65 18.02 14.52
C ASP A 133 -3.90 18.17 13.62
N GLY A 134 -4.43 17.05 13.12
CA GLY A 134 -5.67 17.02 12.32
C GLY A 134 -5.54 17.55 10.89
N THR A 135 -4.32 17.82 10.39
CA THR A 135 -4.10 18.32 9.04
C THR A 135 -3.26 17.35 8.21
N ILE A 136 -3.80 16.90 7.06
CA ILE A 136 -3.06 16.08 6.09
C ILE A 136 -2.27 17.02 5.17
N LYS A 137 -0.94 17.12 5.37
CA LYS A 137 -0.04 17.80 4.43
C LYS A 137 0.69 16.76 3.58
N GLY A 138 0.29 16.63 2.31
CA GLY A 138 1.03 15.85 1.32
C GLY A 138 2.26 16.63 0.87
N VAL A 139 3.45 16.12 1.18
CA VAL A 139 4.72 16.81 0.88
C VAL A 139 5.55 15.85 0.05
N LEU A 140 5.51 15.98 -1.28
CA LEU A 140 6.59 15.70 -2.27
C LEU A 140 6.01 15.51 -3.70
N PRO A 141 6.79 15.81 -4.76
CA PRO A 141 6.38 15.60 -6.15
C PRO A 141 6.24 14.11 -6.49
N CYS A 142 5.21 13.79 -7.27
CA CYS A 142 5.00 12.49 -7.91
C CYS A 142 5.18 12.66 -9.41
N ASN A 143 5.98 11.79 -10.04
CA ASN A 143 6.08 11.73 -11.49
C ASN A 143 4.97 10.82 -12.03
N ILE A 144 4.26 11.31 -13.04
CA ILE A 144 3.17 10.60 -13.70
C ILE A 144 3.59 10.36 -15.14
N HIS A 145 3.65 9.09 -15.52
CA HIS A 145 3.95 8.67 -16.88
C HIS A 145 2.66 8.09 -17.49
N LEU A 146 2.26 8.63 -18.65
CA LEU A 146 1.14 8.12 -19.43
C LEU A 146 1.72 7.32 -20.60
N LEU A 147 1.30 6.07 -20.73
CA LEU A 147 1.66 5.18 -21.82
C LEU A 147 0.36 4.86 -22.58
N GLU A 148 0.32 5.28 -23.84
CA GLU A 148 -0.80 5.08 -24.78
C GLU A 148 -0.51 3.88 -25.69
#